data_AF-A0A6D2KZP9-F1
#
_entry.id   AF-A0A6D2KZP9-F1
#
_cell.length_a   1.000
_cell.length_b   1.000
_cell.length_c   1.000
_cell.angle_alpha   90.00
_cell.angle_beta   90.00
_cell.angle_gamma   90.00
#
_symmetry.space_group_name_H-M   'P 1'
#
loop_
_entity.id
_entity.type
_entity.pdbx_description
1 polymer ?
#
loop_
_entity_poly.entity_id
_entity_poly.type
_entity_poly.pdbx_seq_one_letter_code
_entity_poly.pdbx_strand_id
1 'polypeptide(L)'
;MSQKGLIYSFVAKGTVVLAEHTPYSGNFSTIAVQCLQKLPTNSSKYTYSCDGHTFNFLVDNGFVFLVVADESTGRSVPFVFLERVKEDFKKRYEASIKNDEPHPLADDDEDEDLFGDRFSIAYNLDREFGPILKEHMQYCMSHPEEMSKLSKLKAQITEVKGIMMDNIEKVCFCSFV
;
A
#
# COMPACT_ATOMS: atom_id res chain seq x y z
N MET A 1 14.56 -17.68 -10.74
CA MET A 1 13.36 -17.47 -11.60
C MET A 1 12.77 -16.14 -11.19
N SER A 2 12.55 -15.20 -12.13
CA SER A 2 11.90 -13.91 -11.80
C SER A 2 10.48 -14.17 -11.32
N GLN A 3 10.07 -13.55 -10.21
CA GLN A 3 8.72 -13.71 -9.68
C GLN A 3 7.77 -12.93 -10.58
N LYS A 4 6.88 -13.62 -11.31
CA LYS A 4 5.94 -12.98 -12.24
C LYS A 4 4.67 -12.56 -11.51
N GLY A 5 4.27 -11.30 -11.68
CA GLY A 5 3.01 -10.77 -11.17
C GLY A 5 3.17 -9.86 -9.95
N LEU A 6 2.18 -9.90 -9.05
CA LEU A 6 2.18 -9.13 -7.80
C LEU A 6 2.92 -9.91 -6.71
N ILE A 7 3.88 -9.26 -6.05
CA ILE A 7 4.91 -9.90 -5.22
C ILE A 7 4.68 -9.63 -3.73
N TYR A 8 4.39 -8.40 -3.36
CA TYR A 8 4.20 -8.01 -1.97
C TYR A 8 3.22 -6.84 -1.91
N SER A 9 2.40 -6.77 -0.87
CA SER A 9 1.46 -5.67 -0.68
C SER A 9 1.32 -5.34 0.80
N PHE A 10 1.08 -4.07 1.11
CA PHE A 10 0.66 -3.64 2.45
C PHE A 10 -0.42 -2.55 2.41
N VAL A 11 -1.04 -2.36 3.57
CA VAL A 11 -1.79 -1.15 3.94
C VAL A 11 -1.14 -0.53 5.17
N ALA A 12 -0.96 0.80 5.16
CA ALA A 12 -0.36 1.57 6.24
C ALA A 12 -1.18 2.83 6.59
N LYS A 13 -1.11 3.32 7.83
CA LYS A 13 -1.53 4.68 8.21
C LYS A 13 -0.28 5.52 8.43
N GLY A 14 -0.10 6.56 7.63
CA GLY A 14 1.17 7.28 7.54
C GLY A 14 2.32 6.33 7.23
N THR A 15 3.20 6.12 8.21
CA THR A 15 4.37 5.22 8.12
C THR A 15 4.20 3.90 8.86
N VAL A 16 3.07 3.67 9.52
CA VAL A 16 2.79 2.47 10.32
C VAL A 16 2.08 1.44 9.45
N VAL A 17 2.76 0.33 9.15
CA VAL A 17 2.17 -0.80 8.41
C VAL A 17 1.13 -1.48 9.28
N LEU A 18 -0.11 -1.55 8.80
CA LEU A 18 -1.25 -2.14 9.51
C LEU A 18 -1.47 -3.60 9.16
N ALA A 19 -1.32 -3.91 7.87
CA ALA A 19 -1.45 -5.25 7.33
C ALA A 19 -0.52 -5.42 6.13
N GLU A 20 0.13 -6.58 6.02
CA GLU A 20 0.92 -6.95 4.84
C GLU A 20 0.67 -8.37 4.37
N HIS A 21 1.01 -8.63 3.11
CA HIS A 21 1.01 -9.97 2.55
C HIS A 21 2.08 -10.13 1.49
N THR A 22 2.77 -11.28 1.53
CA THR A 22 3.54 -11.79 0.40
C THR A 22 3.53 -13.31 0.35
N PRO A 23 3.38 -13.89 -0.86
CA PRO A 23 3.62 -15.31 -1.08
C PRO A 23 5.09 -15.63 -1.37
N TYR A 24 5.98 -14.63 -1.39
CA TYR A 24 7.40 -14.78 -1.76
C TYR A 24 8.33 -14.46 -0.59
N SER A 25 9.44 -15.18 -0.51
CA SER A 25 10.54 -14.83 0.39
C SER A 25 11.47 -13.81 -0.26
N GLY A 26 11.88 -12.79 0.49
CA GLY A 26 12.79 -11.75 0.00
C GLY A 26 12.79 -10.51 0.90
N ASN A 27 13.49 -9.47 0.47
CA ASN A 27 13.64 -8.19 1.16
C ASN A 27 12.64 -7.12 0.68
N PHE A 28 11.61 -7.50 -0.08
CA PHE A 28 10.62 -6.56 -0.63
C PHE A 28 9.89 -5.77 0.45
N SER A 29 9.57 -6.39 1.60
CA SER A 29 8.94 -5.71 2.73
C SER A 29 9.81 -4.59 3.28
N THR A 30 11.10 -4.88 3.52
CA THR A 30 12.07 -3.89 4.00
C THR A 30 12.23 -2.73 3.03
N ILE A 31 12.39 -3.01 1.74
CA ILE A 31 12.53 -1.96 0.72
C ILE A 31 11.23 -1.14 0.63
N ALA A 32 10.07 -1.78 0.64
CA ALA A 32 8.79 -1.09 0.55
C ALA A 32 8.54 -0.16 1.74
N VAL A 33 8.92 -0.56 2.96
CA VAL A 33 8.86 0.31 4.14
C VAL A 33 9.85 1.47 4.02
N GLN A 34 11.06 1.27 3.47
CA GLN A 34 11.98 2.37 3.22
C GLN A 34 11.45 3.38 2.19
N CYS A 35 10.79 2.89 1.14
CA CYS A 35 10.09 3.73 0.16
C CYS A 35 8.95 4.52 0.82
N LEU A 36 8.20 3.88 1.74
CA LEU A 36 7.10 4.52 2.49
C LEU A 36 7.58 5.76 3.26
N GLN A 37 8.74 5.66 3.93
CA GLN A 37 9.34 6.78 4.67
C GLN A 37 9.74 7.98 3.80
N LYS A 38 9.89 7.76 2.49
CA LYS A 38 10.36 8.77 1.52
C LYS A 38 9.24 9.30 0.62
N LEU A 39 7.99 8.88 0.84
CA LEU A 39 6.88 9.36 0.03
C LEU A 39 6.75 10.88 0.16
N PRO A 40 6.79 11.62 -0.96
CA PRO A 40 6.52 13.04 -0.92
C PRO A 40 5.03 13.29 -0.63
N THR A 41 4.71 14.47 -0.10
CA THR A 41 3.34 14.84 0.30
C THR A 41 2.52 15.45 -0.85
N ASN A 42 3.05 15.47 -2.09
CA ASN A 42 2.57 16.32 -3.18
C ASN A 42 1.76 15.59 -4.28
N SER A 43 1.41 14.32 -4.08
CA SER A 43 0.65 13.48 -5.00
C SER A 43 0.06 12.29 -4.23
N SER A 44 -1.02 11.74 -4.77
CA SER A 44 -1.68 10.56 -4.23
C SER A 44 -1.21 9.26 -4.89
N LYS A 45 -0.45 9.31 -5.98
CA LYS A 45 0.03 8.13 -6.70
C LYS A 45 1.51 8.24 -7.04
N TYR A 46 2.27 7.20 -6.71
CA TYR A 46 3.71 7.12 -6.97
C TYR A 46 4.10 5.74 -7.48
N THR A 47 5.09 5.70 -8.36
CA THR A 47 5.75 4.45 -8.75
C THR A 47 7.25 4.65 -8.65
N TYR A 48 7.91 3.79 -7.89
CA TYR A 48 9.37 3.63 -7.89
C TYR A 48 9.73 2.36 -8.66
N SER A 49 10.73 2.44 -9.53
CA SER A 49 11.27 1.26 -10.23
C SER A 49 12.66 0.93 -9.69
N CYS A 50 12.94 -0.35 -9.44
CA CYS A 50 14.24 -0.86 -8.98
C CYS A 50 14.42 -2.32 -9.43
N ASP A 51 15.54 -2.65 -10.07
CA ASP A 51 15.92 -4.02 -10.46
C ASP A 51 14.80 -4.85 -11.12
N GLY A 52 14.10 -4.29 -12.10
CA GLY A 52 13.00 -4.97 -12.81
C GLY A 52 11.73 -5.16 -11.97
N HIS A 53 11.62 -4.48 -10.84
CA HIS A 53 10.44 -4.43 -9.98
C HIS A 53 9.91 -3.01 -9.88
N THR A 54 8.61 -2.89 -9.67
CA THR A 54 7.90 -1.62 -9.46
C THR A 54 7.22 -1.61 -8.10
N PHE A 55 7.46 -0.56 -7.33
CA PHE A 55 6.81 -0.27 -6.05
C PHE A 55 5.77 0.81 -6.29
N ASN A 56 4.50 0.41 -6.29
CA ASN A 56 3.38 1.27 -6.65
C ASN A 56 2.63 1.65 -5.39
N PHE A 57 2.44 2.96 -5.19
CA PHE A 57 1.81 3.54 -4.02
C PHE A 57 0.54 4.30 -4.40
N LEU A 58 -0.48 4.15 -3.57
CA LEU A 58 -1.71 4.93 -3.58
C LEU A 58 -1.93 5.51 -2.17
N VAL A 59 -2.04 6.82 -2.06
CA VAL A 59 -2.26 7.54 -0.80
C VAL A 59 -3.67 8.13 -0.82
N ASP A 60 -4.46 7.86 0.22
CA ASP A 60 -5.83 8.35 0.39
C ASP A 60 -6.13 8.56 1.88
N ASN A 61 -6.55 9.76 2.28
CA ASN A 61 -6.95 10.10 3.65
C ASN A 61 -5.95 9.65 4.75
N GLY A 62 -4.65 9.85 4.51
CA GLY A 62 -3.60 9.45 5.46
C GLY A 62 -3.25 7.96 5.46
N PHE A 63 -3.99 7.14 4.70
CA PHE A 63 -3.65 5.74 4.44
C PHE A 63 -2.81 5.60 3.18
N VAL A 64 -1.90 4.63 3.21
CA VAL A 64 -1.01 4.29 2.11
C VAL A 64 -1.21 2.82 1.74
N PHE A 65 -1.49 2.57 0.47
CA PHE A 65 -1.64 1.25 -0.11
C PHE A 65 -0.45 1.01 -1.04
N LEU A 66 0.25 -0.11 -0.88
CA LEU A 66 1.37 -0.48 -1.73
C LEU A 66 1.18 -1.85 -2.37
N VAL A 67 1.63 -1.97 -3.61
CA VAL A 67 1.93 -3.25 -4.25
C VAL A 67 3.27 -3.21 -4.97
N VAL A 68 4.08 -4.23 -4.74
CA VAL A 68 5.29 -4.54 -5.51
C VAL A 68 4.89 -5.49 -6.63
N ALA A 69 5.27 -5.17 -7.86
CA ALA A 69 5.01 -6.00 -9.03
C ALA A 69 6.25 -6.10 -9.90
N ASP A 70 6.40 -7.23 -10.59
CA ASP A 70 7.39 -7.34 -11.68
C ASP A 70 7.08 -6.29 -12.75
N GLU A 71 8.11 -5.62 -13.26
CA GLU A 71 7.97 -4.51 -14.21
C GLU A 71 7.24 -4.93 -15.49
N SER A 72 7.36 -6.20 -15.90
CA SER A 72 6.63 -6.74 -17.07
C SER A 72 5.11 -6.80 -16.86
N THR A 73 4.64 -6.74 -15.61
CA THR A 73 3.21 -6.64 -15.26
C THR A 73 2.60 -5.31 -15.75
N GLY A 74 3.44 -4.29 -15.98
CA GLY A 74 3.01 -2.94 -16.32
C GLY A 74 2.34 -2.22 -15.14
N ARG A 75 1.92 -0.97 -15.36
CA ARG A 75 1.38 -0.10 -14.29
C ARG A 75 -0.13 -0.26 -14.07
N SER A 76 -0.84 -0.68 -15.11
CA SER A 76 -2.30 -0.80 -15.10
C SER A 76 -2.82 -1.77 -14.04
N VAL A 77 -2.29 -2.98 -13.99
CA VAL A 77 -2.73 -4.03 -13.05
C VAL A 77 -2.44 -3.65 -11.58
N PRO A 78 -1.22 -3.19 -11.22
CA PRO A 78 -0.93 -2.69 -9.87
C PRO A 78 -1.91 -1.62 -9.38
N PHE A 79 -2.21 -0.60 -10.19
CA PHE A 79 -3.11 0.46 -9.75
C PHE A 79 -4.58 0.01 -9.67
N VAL A 80 -5.04 -0.90 -10.54
CA VAL A 80 -6.39 -1.47 -10.37
C VAL A 80 -6.47 -2.29 -9.08
N PHE A 81 -5.45 -3.10 -8.78
CA PHE A 81 -5.35 -3.81 -7.51
C PHE A 81 -5.41 -2.85 -6.31
N LEU A 82 -4.60 -1.79 -6.32
CA LEU A 82 -4.56 -0.79 -5.24
C LEU A 82 -5.92 -0.12 -5.00
N GLU A 83 -6.62 0.26 -6.07
CA GLU A 83 -7.96 0.86 -5.95
C GLU A 83 -8.96 -0.11 -5.34
N ARG A 84 -8.91 -1.41 -5.71
CA ARG A 84 -9.79 -2.43 -5.12
C ARG A 84 -9.50 -2.64 -3.63
N VAL A 85 -8.23 -2.75 -3.26
CA VAL A 85 -7.82 -2.89 -1.85
C VAL A 85 -8.27 -1.66 -1.04
N LYS A 86 -8.07 -0.46 -1.58
CA LYS A 86 -8.53 0.79 -0.94
C LYS A 86 -10.03 0.79 -0.72
N GLU A 87 -10.83 0.50 -1.75
CA GLU A 87 -12.29 0.46 -1.66
C GLU A 87 -12.75 -0.56 -0.60
N ASP A 88 -12.11 -1.73 -0.57
CA ASP A 88 -12.42 -2.82 0.36
C ASP A 88 -12.03 -2.50 1.81
N PHE A 89 -10.89 -1.83 2.01
CA PHE A 89 -10.41 -1.32 3.30
C PHE A 89 -11.35 -0.23 3.83
N LYS A 90 -11.65 0.79 3.00
CA LYS A 90 -12.56 1.87 3.40
C LYS A 90 -13.92 1.32 3.79
N LYS A 91 -14.48 0.39 3.02
CA LYS A 91 -15.78 -0.23 3.32
C LYS A 91 -15.81 -0.96 4.67
N ARG A 92 -14.71 -1.59 5.09
CA ARG A 92 -14.62 -2.31 6.37
C ARG A 92 -14.37 -1.40 7.56
N TYR A 93 -13.56 -0.38 7.37
CA TYR A 93 -13.04 0.44 8.46
C TYR A 93 -13.57 1.88 8.46
N GLU A 94 -14.55 2.22 7.61
CA GLU A 94 -15.15 3.56 7.50
C GLU A 94 -15.59 4.12 8.86
N ALA A 95 -16.22 3.29 9.70
CA ALA A 95 -16.68 3.70 11.02
C ALA A 95 -15.49 4.08 11.93
N SER A 96 -14.41 3.30 11.91
CA SER A 96 -13.20 3.58 12.69
C SER A 96 -12.43 4.80 12.17
N ILE A 97 -12.50 5.09 10.87
CA ILE A 97 -11.84 6.26 10.25
C ILE A 97 -12.56 7.56 10.62
N LYS A 98 -13.89 7.55 10.80
CA LYS A 98 -14.68 8.76 11.13
C LYS A 98 -14.64 9.14 12.61
N ASN A 99 -14.25 8.23 13.50
CA ASN A 99 -14.20 8.48 14.95
C ASN A 99 -12.93 9.26 15.39
N ASP A 100 -12.00 9.52 14.48
CA ASP A 100 -10.76 10.28 14.71
C ASP A 100 -10.98 11.82 14.60
N GLU A 101 -12.22 12.28 14.40
CA GLU A 101 -12.55 13.70 14.33
C GLU A 101 -12.66 14.28 15.76
N PRO A 102 -11.90 15.34 16.12
CA PRO A 102 -11.88 15.87 17.48
C PRO A 102 -13.29 16.28 17.92
N HIS A 103 -13.79 15.69 19.00
CA HIS A 103 -15.07 16.08 19.58
C HIS A 103 -14.94 17.52 20.12
N PRO A 104 -15.69 18.52 19.61
CA PRO A 104 -15.49 19.94 19.97
C PRO A 104 -15.87 20.31 21.42
N LEU A 105 -16.28 19.32 22.22
CA LEU A 105 -16.83 19.49 23.57
C LEU A 105 -16.33 18.36 24.50
N ALA A 106 -15.03 18.07 24.50
CA ALA A 106 -14.45 17.32 25.62
C ALA A 106 -14.17 18.33 26.73
N ASP A 107 -15.07 18.39 27.71
CA ASP A 107 -14.83 19.07 28.98
C ASP A 107 -13.62 18.39 29.66
N ASP A 108 -12.70 19.19 30.24
CA ASP A 108 -11.33 18.85 30.68
C ASP A 108 -11.15 17.72 31.73
N ASP A 109 -12.15 16.89 32.03
CA ASP A 109 -12.07 15.86 33.06
C ASP A 109 -12.80 14.57 32.62
N GLU A 110 -12.04 13.54 32.21
CA GLU A 110 -12.26 12.07 32.39
C GLU A 110 -11.65 11.24 31.23
N ASP A 111 -10.52 10.57 31.51
CA ASP A 111 -9.99 9.36 30.84
C ASP A 111 -9.90 9.34 29.29
N GLU A 112 -9.11 10.23 28.69
CA GLU A 112 -8.86 10.30 27.23
C GLU A 112 -7.88 9.23 26.67
N ASP A 113 -7.75 8.05 27.30
CA ASP A 113 -6.71 7.06 26.92
C ASP A 113 -7.23 5.64 26.56
N LEU A 114 -8.55 5.38 26.48
CA LEU A 114 -9.05 3.99 26.31
C LEU A 114 -9.63 3.61 24.95
N PHE A 115 -9.60 4.51 23.96
CA PHE A 115 -9.85 4.14 22.56
C PHE A 115 -8.64 4.51 21.71
N GLY A 116 -7.48 3.95 22.07
CA GLY A 116 -6.27 4.07 21.28
C GLY A 116 -6.56 3.73 19.81
N ASP A 117 -6.24 4.67 18.92
CA ASP A 117 -6.43 4.56 17.49
C ASP A 117 -5.92 3.20 17.01
N ARG A 118 -6.84 2.34 16.55
CA ARG A 118 -6.55 0.96 16.13
C ARG A 118 -5.50 0.90 15.02
N PHE A 119 -5.31 2.01 14.32
CA PHE A 119 -4.32 2.18 13.24
C PHE A 119 -2.95 2.68 13.72
N SER A 120 -2.75 2.91 15.02
CA SER A 120 -1.45 3.28 15.58
C SER A 120 -0.56 2.07 15.91
N ILE A 121 -1.12 0.86 15.89
CA ILE A 121 -0.40 -0.39 16.19
C ILE A 121 0.01 -1.07 14.89
N ALA A 122 1.32 -1.27 14.72
CA ALA A 122 1.85 -1.98 13.56
C ALA A 122 1.34 -3.44 13.52
N TYR A 123 1.03 -3.93 12.32
CA TYR A 123 0.57 -5.30 12.05
C TYR A 123 -0.73 -5.72 12.75
N ASN A 124 -1.45 -4.78 13.37
CA ASN A 124 -2.67 -5.06 14.13
C ASN A 124 -3.81 -5.62 13.26
N LEU A 125 -3.77 -5.37 11.95
CA LEU A 125 -4.78 -5.83 11.00
C LEU A 125 -4.30 -7.03 10.16
N ASP A 126 -3.10 -7.58 10.38
CA ASP A 126 -2.56 -8.70 9.58
C ASP A 126 -3.52 -9.91 9.55
N ARG A 127 -4.10 -10.25 10.71
CA ARG A 127 -4.99 -11.42 10.83
C ARG A 127 -6.31 -11.25 10.08
N GLU A 128 -6.81 -10.02 9.97
CA GLU A 128 -8.09 -9.71 9.33
C GLU A 128 -7.90 -9.38 7.84
N PHE A 129 -6.89 -8.57 7.53
CA PHE A 129 -6.71 -7.95 6.22
C PHE A 129 -5.58 -8.59 5.38
N GLY A 130 -4.63 -9.30 6.00
CA GLY A 130 -3.61 -10.06 5.28
C GLY A 130 -4.19 -11.11 4.32
N PRO A 131 -5.17 -11.94 4.73
CA PRO A 131 -5.85 -12.87 3.82
C PRO A 131 -6.61 -12.16 2.68
N ILE A 132 -7.18 -10.99 2.95
CA ILE A 132 -7.89 -10.18 1.96
C ILE A 132 -6.90 -9.66 0.89
N LEU A 133 -5.72 -9.18 1.30
CA LEU A 133 -4.66 -8.79 0.37
C LEU A 133 -4.26 -9.96 -0.53
N LYS A 134 -4.10 -11.16 0.03
CA LYS A 134 -3.82 -12.38 -0.73
C LYS A 134 -4.91 -12.66 -1.77
N GLU A 135 -6.18 -12.62 -1.40
CA GLU A 135 -7.30 -12.88 -2.31
C GLU A 135 -7.33 -11.87 -3.46
N HIS A 136 -7.18 -10.57 -3.16
CA HIS A 136 -7.12 -9.54 -4.21
C HIS A 136 -5.92 -9.74 -5.13
N MET A 137 -4.74 -10.13 -4.61
CA MET A 137 -3.56 -10.40 -5.43
C MET A 137 -3.82 -11.56 -6.38
N GLN A 138 -4.37 -12.67 -5.87
CA GLN A 138 -4.70 -13.85 -6.68
C GLN A 138 -5.78 -13.56 -7.73
N TYR A 139 -6.82 -12.80 -7.36
CA TYR A 139 -7.88 -12.41 -8.27
C TYR A 139 -7.36 -11.56 -9.45
N CYS A 140 -6.50 -10.58 -9.17
CA CYS A 140 -5.90 -9.73 -10.21
C CYS A 140 -4.99 -10.50 -11.17
N MET A 141 -4.32 -11.54 -10.69
CA MET A 141 -3.46 -12.39 -11.52
C MET A 141 -4.24 -13.43 -12.34
N SER A 142 -5.40 -13.87 -11.87
CA SER A 142 -6.24 -14.87 -12.54
C SER A 142 -7.23 -14.29 -13.55
N HIS A 143 -7.52 -12.98 -13.49
CA HIS A 143 -8.50 -12.30 -14.35
C HIS A 143 -7.90 -11.14 -15.18
N PRO A 144 -6.92 -11.39 -16.06
CA PRO A 144 -6.23 -10.32 -16.80
C PRO A 144 -7.14 -9.56 -17.77
N GLU A 145 -8.18 -10.20 -18.32
CA GLU A 145 -9.12 -9.55 -19.26
C GLU A 145 -9.98 -8.47 -18.58
N GLU A 146 -10.49 -8.74 -17.38
CA GLU A 146 -11.23 -7.76 -16.58
C GLU A 146 -10.31 -6.62 -16.14
N MET A 147 -9.09 -6.95 -15.70
CA MET A 147 -8.10 -5.95 -15.32
C MET A 147 -7.76 -5.02 -16.50
N SER A 148 -7.63 -5.56 -17.72
CA SER A 148 -7.40 -4.76 -18.93
C SER A 148 -8.57 -3.81 -19.23
N LYS A 149 -9.81 -4.27 -19.09
CA LYS A 149 -11.01 -3.43 -19.27
C LYS A 149 -11.09 -2.33 -18.21
N LEU A 150 -10.94 -2.67 -16.93
CA LEU A 150 -10.92 -1.70 -15.83
C LEU A 150 -9.80 -0.68 -15.97
N SER A 151 -8.62 -1.12 -16.42
CA SER A 151 -7.48 -0.26 -16.66
C SER A 151 -7.76 0.75 -17.76
N LYS A 152 -8.39 0.35 -18.87
CA LYS A 152 -8.79 1.29 -19.94
C LYS A 152 -9.80 2.32 -19.46
N LEU A 153 -10.74 1.91 -18.60
CA LEU A 153 -11.73 2.82 -18.01
C LEU A 153 -11.10 3.79 -17.00
N LYS A 154 -10.15 3.32 -16.19
CA LYS A 154 -9.44 4.13 -15.17
C LYS A 154 -8.20 4.86 -15.70
N ALA A 155 -7.82 4.66 -16.97
CA ALA A 155 -6.63 5.26 -17.60
C ALA A 155 -6.72 6.79 -17.77
N GLN A 156 -7.93 7.35 -17.83
CA GLN A 156 -8.11 8.78 -18.10
C GLN A 156 -7.84 9.71 -16.89
N ILE A 157 -7.61 9.18 -15.69
CA ILE A 157 -7.58 9.96 -14.43
C ILE A 157 -6.23 9.83 -13.68
N THR A 158 -5.30 9.01 -14.16
CA THR A 158 -4.14 8.61 -13.33
C THR A 158 -2.86 9.34 -13.75
N GLU A 159 -2.65 10.54 -13.21
CA GLU A 159 -1.31 11.15 -13.21
C GLU A 159 -0.43 10.36 -12.22
N VAL A 160 0.58 9.66 -12.72
CA VAL A 160 1.53 8.89 -11.90
C VAL A 160 2.90 9.55 -12.00
N LYS A 161 3.43 10.00 -10.86
CA LYS A 161 4.83 10.45 -10.79
C LYS A 161 5.72 9.21 -10.76
N GLY A 162 6.47 9.01 -11.84
CA GLY A 162 7.56 8.04 -11.88
C GLY A 162 8.78 8.63 -11.18
N ILE A 163 9.27 7.96 -10.15
CA ILE A 163 10.50 8.33 -9.46
C ILE A 163 11.51 7.23 -9.74
N MET A 164 12.57 7.56 -10.48
CA MET A 164 13.69 6.64 -10.67
C MET A 164 14.49 6.60 -9.37
N MET A 165 14.74 5.41 -8.84
CA MET A 165 15.64 5.25 -7.69
C MET A 165 17.08 5.34 -8.17
N ASP A 166 17.61 6.54 -8.36
CA ASP A 166 18.99 6.71 -8.84
C ASP A 166 20.04 6.56 -7.70
N ASN A 167 19.66 6.54 -6.41
CA ASN A 167 20.64 6.79 -5.33
C ASN A 167 20.27 6.35 -3.88
N ILE A 168 19.47 5.30 -3.67
CA ILE A 168 19.43 4.62 -2.34
C ILE A 168 20.62 3.64 -2.18
N GLU A 169 21.41 3.49 -3.26
CA GLU A 169 22.36 2.41 -3.51
C GLU A 169 23.64 2.39 -2.66
N LYS A 170 24.01 3.43 -1.90
CA LYS A 170 25.25 3.36 -1.10
C LYS A 170 25.11 2.98 0.37
N VAL A 171 23.92 3.05 0.97
CA VAL A 171 23.80 2.84 2.43
C VAL A 171 22.89 1.68 2.81
N CYS A 172 21.88 1.33 2.00
CA CYS A 172 20.94 0.26 2.39
C CYS A 172 21.26 -1.13 1.80
N PHE A 173 21.92 -1.22 0.64
CA PHE A 173 22.23 -2.52 0.02
C PHE A 173 23.53 -3.16 0.52
N CYS A 174 24.45 -2.38 1.11
CA CYS A 174 25.78 -2.87 1.53
C CYS A 174 25.84 -3.40 2.97
N SER A 175 24.76 -3.34 3.76
CA SER A 175 24.75 -3.79 5.16
C SER A 175 24.27 -5.22 5.40
N PHE A 176 24.02 -6.03 4.36
CA PHE A 176 23.58 -7.42 4.55
C PHE A 176 24.24 -8.39 3.55
N VAL A 177 25.57 -8.45 3.58
CA VAL A 177 26.33 -9.67 3.22
C VAL A 177 26.90 -10.26 4.50
#